data_AF-A0A229VWB4-F1
#
_entry.id   AF-A0A229VWB4-F1
#
_cell.length_a   1.000
_cell.length_b   1.000
_cell.length_c   1.000
_cell.angle_alpha   90.00
_cell.angle_beta   90.00
_cell.angle_gamma   90.00
#
_symmetry.space_group_name_H-M   'P 1'
#
loop_
_entity.id
_entity.type
_entity.pdbx_description
1 polymer ?
#
loop_
_entity_poly.entity_id
_entity_poly.type
_entity_poly.pdbx_seq_one_letter_code
_entity_poly.pdbx_strand_id
1 'polypeptide(L)'
;MNVSESINWKPLTADQLDGRRFIARTWTGSVIDSHLTIHHIGPMTIMTDQDFQIPIILIGAPTQSNTLGLTLRSINVLKERI
;
A
#
# COMPACT_ATOMS: atom_id res chain seq x y z
N MET A 1 -15.38 -7.73 -17.23
CA MET A 1 -14.50 -8.54 -16.37
C MET A 1 -13.30 -7.67 -16.06
N ASN A 2 -13.22 -7.10 -14.86
CA ASN A 2 -12.10 -6.23 -14.50
C ASN A 2 -10.89 -7.11 -14.18
N VAL A 3 -9.90 -7.12 -15.07
CA VAL A 3 -8.61 -7.76 -14.80
C VAL A 3 -7.79 -6.77 -13.98
N SER A 4 -7.45 -7.16 -12.76
CA SER A 4 -6.53 -6.42 -11.91
C SER A 4 -5.12 -6.97 -12.08
N GLU A 5 -4.17 -6.11 -12.45
CA GLU A 5 -2.77 -6.49 -12.59
C GLU A 5 -1.97 -6.11 -11.34
N SER A 6 -1.18 -7.03 -10.83
CA SER A 6 -0.21 -6.75 -9.77
C SER A 6 0.83 -5.75 -10.26
N ILE A 7 1.08 -4.70 -9.49
CA ILE A 7 2.10 -3.71 -9.82
C ILE A 7 3.25 -3.73 -8.81
N ASN A 8 4.44 -3.40 -9.31
CA ASN A 8 5.59 -3.17 -8.45
C ASN A 8 5.45 -1.81 -7.76
N TRP A 9 5.03 -1.83 -6.49
CA TRP A 9 4.80 -0.65 -5.66
C TRP A 9 6.07 -0.08 -5.01
N LYS A 10 7.17 -0.84 -5.00
CA LYS A 10 8.42 -0.43 -4.32
C LYS A 10 9.01 0.89 -4.83
N PRO A 11 9.01 1.21 -6.13
CA PRO A 11 9.58 2.46 -6.63
C PRO A 11 8.54 3.58 -6.81
N LEU A 12 7.28 3.37 -6.41
CA LEU A 12 6.21 4.33 -6.69
C LEU A 12 6.13 5.43 -5.63
N THR A 13 5.72 6.62 -6.05
CA THR A 13 5.46 7.73 -5.11
C THR A 13 4.15 7.50 -4.35
N ALA A 14 3.94 8.27 -3.27
CA ALA A 14 2.68 8.28 -2.53
C ALA A 14 1.48 8.58 -3.44
N ASP A 15 1.59 9.63 -4.28
CA ASP A 15 0.53 10.01 -5.23
C ASP A 15 0.24 8.93 -6.27
N GLN A 16 1.25 8.18 -6.68
CA GLN A 16 1.06 7.06 -7.62
C GLN A 16 0.37 5.86 -6.96
N LEU A 17 0.42 5.74 -5.63
CA LEU A 17 -0.18 4.66 -4.84
C LEU A 17 -1.55 5.04 -4.28
N ASP A 18 -1.85 6.32 -4.12
CA ASP A 18 -3.10 6.80 -3.56
C ASP A 18 -4.32 6.29 -4.33
N GLY A 19 -5.32 5.81 -3.60
CA GLY A 19 -6.54 5.22 -4.15
C GLY A 19 -6.35 3.87 -4.84
N ARG A 20 -5.14 3.27 -4.86
CA ARG A 20 -4.98 1.92 -5.40
C ARG A 20 -5.53 0.87 -4.46
N ARG A 21 -6.26 -0.09 -5.02
CA ARG A 21 -6.64 -1.30 -4.31
C ARG A 21 -5.40 -2.15 -3.97
N PHE A 22 -5.40 -2.76 -2.80
CA PHE A 22 -4.40 -3.71 -2.38
C PHE A 22 -5.05 -4.91 -1.69
N ILE A 23 -4.36 -6.05 -1.74
CA ILE A 23 -4.67 -7.23 -0.95
C ILE A 23 -3.44 -7.55 -0.11
N ALA A 24 -3.57 -7.54 1.21
CA ALA A 24 -2.48 -7.84 2.13
C ALA A 24 -2.81 -9.01 3.04
N ARG A 25 -1.75 -9.65 3.55
CA ARG A 25 -1.85 -10.67 4.60
C ARG A 25 -1.07 -10.19 5.81
N THR A 26 -1.71 -10.22 6.97
CA THR A 26 -1.08 -9.94 8.26
C THR A 26 -0.27 -11.14 8.77
N TRP A 27 0.58 -10.94 9.77
CA TRP A 27 1.32 -12.04 10.42
C TRP A 27 0.42 -13.05 11.14
N THR A 28 -0.73 -12.62 11.66
CA THR A 28 -1.73 -13.49 12.31
C THR A 28 -2.57 -14.27 11.30
N GLY A 29 -2.39 -14.02 10.00
CA GLY A 29 -3.06 -14.76 8.93
C GLY A 29 -4.31 -14.10 8.36
N SER A 30 -4.80 -13.01 8.96
CA SER A 30 -5.92 -12.21 8.43
C SER A 30 -5.58 -11.60 7.07
N VAL A 31 -6.58 -11.50 6.20
CA VAL A 31 -6.51 -10.87 4.88
C VAL A 31 -7.17 -9.50 4.95
N ILE A 32 -6.54 -8.51 4.33
CA ILE A 32 -7.06 -7.15 4.16
C ILE A 32 -7.22 -6.92 2.66
N ASP A 33 -8.38 -6.43 2.23
CA ASP A 33 -8.70 -6.06 0.85
C ASP A 33 -9.38 -4.69 0.90
N SER A 34 -8.62 -3.64 0.56
CA SER A 34 -9.07 -2.24 0.67
C SER A 34 -8.24 -1.35 -0.28
N HIS A 35 -8.31 -0.03 -0.10
CA HIS A 35 -7.59 0.95 -0.88
C HIS A 35 -6.54 1.69 -0.04
N LEU A 36 -5.44 2.04 -0.69
CA LEU A 36 -4.39 2.85 -0.08
C LEU A 36 -4.83 4.31 -0.01
N THR A 37 -4.50 4.97 1.09
CA THR A 37 -4.68 6.42 1.28
C THR A 37 -3.40 7.04 1.82
N ILE A 38 -3.03 8.22 1.33
CA ILE A 38 -1.87 8.95 1.85
C ILE A 38 -2.12 9.43 3.27
N HIS A 39 -1.15 9.22 4.16
CA HIS A 39 -1.14 9.79 5.50
C HIS A 39 0.25 10.34 5.87
N HIS A 40 0.26 11.41 6.67
CA HIS A 40 1.49 12.08 7.10
C HIS A 40 1.65 11.98 8.62
N ILE A 41 2.78 11.45 9.07
CA ILE A 41 3.16 11.35 10.49
C ILE A 41 4.46 12.13 10.69
N GLY A 42 4.33 13.38 11.12
CA GLY A 42 5.47 14.31 11.17
C GLY A 42 6.10 14.47 9.78
N PRO A 43 7.42 14.25 9.61
CA PRO A 43 8.08 14.34 8.31
C PRO A 43 7.92 13.09 7.44
N MET A 44 7.28 12.02 7.93
CA MET A 44 7.15 10.76 7.21
C MET A 44 5.82 10.70 6.46
N THR A 45 5.86 10.24 5.21
CA THR A 45 4.68 9.85 4.44
C THR A 45 4.52 8.34 4.50
N ILE A 46 3.29 7.88 4.77
CA ILE A 46 2.93 6.47 4.75
C ILE A 46 1.66 6.30 3.92
N MET A 47 1.46 5.11 3.34
CA MET A 47 0.17 4.68 2.84
C MET A 47 -0.53 3.88 3.92
N THR A 48 -1.77 4.24 4.22
CA THR A 48 -2.63 3.50 5.13
C THR A 48 -3.76 2.82 4.39
N ASP A 49 -4.35 1.82 5.04
CA ASP A 49 -5.67 1.31 4.71
C ASP A 49 -6.72 2.41 4.89
N GLN A 50 -7.67 2.52 3.95
CA GLN A 50 -8.69 3.56 3.97
C GLN A 50 -9.67 3.43 5.15
N ASP A 51 -9.98 2.21 5.58
CA ASP A 51 -11.07 1.92 6.52
C ASP A 51 -10.60 1.98 7.99
N PHE A 52 -9.41 1.46 8.27
CA PHE A 52 -8.86 1.24 9.59
C PHE A 52 -7.57 2.03 9.85
N GLN A 53 -7.08 2.79 8.87
CA GLN A 53 -5.85 3.61 8.96
C GLN A 53 -4.60 2.82 9.40
N ILE A 54 -4.58 1.51 9.11
CA ILE A 54 -3.43 0.65 9.41
C ILE A 54 -2.30 1.03 8.46
N PRO A 55 -1.05 1.21 8.93
CA PRO A 55 0.09 1.44 8.04
C PRO A 55 0.35 0.24 7.12
N ILE A 56 0.28 0.47 5.80
CA ILE A 56 0.43 -0.56 4.77
C ILE A 56 1.78 -0.46 4.06
N ILE A 57 2.18 0.75 3.67
CA ILE A 57 3.48 1.01 3.02
C ILE A 57 4.12 2.24 3.68
N LEU A 58 5.39 2.16 4.03
CA LEU A 58 6.19 3.33 4.37
C LEU A 58 6.85 3.86 3.10
N ILE A 59 6.63 5.13 2.80
CA ILE A 59 7.19 5.75 1.61
C ILE A 59 8.67 6.05 1.87
N GLY A 60 9.54 5.52 1.01
CA GLY A 60 10.96 5.78 1.07
C GLY A 60 11.29 7.22 0.68
N ALA A 61 12.47 7.70 1.08
CA ALA A 61 13.03 8.90 0.46
C ALA A 61 13.16 8.72 -1.07
N PRO A 62 13.30 9.79 -1.88
CA PRO A 62 13.31 9.68 -3.36
C PRO A 62 14.30 8.69 -3.97
N THR A 63 15.37 8.34 -3.25
CA THR A 63 16.40 7.38 -3.68
C THR A 63 16.27 6.01 -3.02
N GLN A 64 15.25 5.79 -2.20
CA GLN A 64 15.01 4.59 -1.41
C GLN A 64 13.70 3.92 -1.84
N SER A 65 13.69 2.60 -1.86
CA SER A 65 12.46 1.83 -2.09
C SER A 65 11.51 1.96 -0.92
N ASN A 66 10.22 1.93 -1.22
CA ASN A 66 9.18 1.79 -0.22
C ASN A 66 9.34 0.48 0.56
N THR A 67 8.92 0.50 1.83
CA THR A 67 8.95 -0.67 2.70
C THR A 67 7.54 -1.08 3.11
N LEU A 68 7.37 -2.38 3.38
CA LEU A 68 6.09 -2.92 3.81
C LEU A 68 5.85 -2.55 5.28
N GLY A 69 4.62 -2.20 5.62
CA GLY A 69 4.20 -1.98 7.00
C GLY A 69 4.47 -3.21 7.89
N LEU A 70 4.98 -2.99 9.10
CA LEU A 70 5.45 -4.06 9.99
C LEU A 70 4.35 -5.05 10.40
N THR A 71 3.09 -4.63 10.36
CA THR A 71 1.92 -5.47 10.67
C THR A 71 1.62 -6.51 9.58
N LEU A 72 2.21 -6.35 8.39
CA LEU A 72 1.94 -7.15 7.21
C LEU A 72 3.07 -8.14 6.92
N ARG A 73 2.67 -9.34 6.50
CA ARG A 73 3.55 -10.39 5.98
C ARG A 73 3.78 -10.25 4.49
N SER A 74 2.76 -9.84 3.75
CA SER A 74 2.82 -9.68 2.29
C SER A 74 1.75 -8.71 1.81
N ILE A 75 2.00 -8.09 0.66
CA ILE A 75 1.04 -7.24 -0.04
C ILE A 75 1.10 -7.50 -1.54
N ASN A 76 -0.05 -7.37 -2.19
CA ASN A 76 -0.17 -7.17 -3.61
C ASN A 76 -0.94 -5.86 -3.87
N VAL A 77 -0.35 -4.95 -4.63
CA VAL A 77 -1.00 -3.68 -5.02
C VAL A 77 -1.48 -3.82 -6.46
N LEU A 78 -2.69 -3.36 -6.74
CA LEU A 78 -3.39 -3.64 -7.99
C LEU A 78 -3.50 -2.40 -8.87
N LYS A 79 -3.49 -2.63 -10.19
CA LYS A 79 -3.93 -1.68 -11.20
C LYS A 79 -5.21 -2.20 -11.83
N GLU A 80 -6.30 -1.48 -11.60
CA GLU A 80 -7.58 -1.78 -12.22
C GLU A 80 -7.62 -1.16 -13.62
N ARG A 81 -8.05 -1.94 -14.62
CA ARG A 81 -8.38 -1.43 -15.95
C ARG A 81 -9.88 -1.11 -15.96
N ILE A 82 -10.22 0.15 -16.24
CA ILE A 82 -11.59 0.59 -16.51
C ILE A 82 -11.91 0.28 -17.98
#